data_AF-A8N991-F1
#
_entry.id   AF-A8N991-F1
#
_cell.length_a   1.000
_cell.length_b   1.000
_cell.length_c   1.000
_cell.angle_alpha   90.00
_cell.angle_beta   90.00
_cell.angle_gamma   90.00
#
_symmetry.space_group_name_H-M   'P 1'
#
loop_
_entity.id
_entity.type
_entity.pdbx_description
1 polymer ?
#
loop_
_entity_poly.entity_id
_entity_poly.type
_entity_poly.pdbx_seq_one_letter_code
_entity_poly.pdbx_strand_id
1 'polypeptide(L)'
;MLKFNQAGSRRWTHFHSALQLAVQRSARKWTFDDFAECFPLYVQEDKNSATATFTSISDYIEGQTINDLDKLFNDYNVQENIDILHKIVTDAKERKAKGETRKDAWREDLDPHVAVCAKTGPILEKEIQRLKQQLAESEELNRQLQAELEETTRQTDEINAQAHQLVDHLDHACEEWEKLPLEEIEAWTVQMAESLKPSAQFLPWHRYYIFLQETALREECGYRGPIPYWNWSLDADSKKPLTQSPVFDSKTGFGGDGVPGTYTIPPDPLHLGAIDIYAYGKGCVQSGPFKDYSLTIGPGKLFTSHCLVRNINETYRSYLTSSAIHNLMQQPNYSSFRSELEGIPSTTDRRVHDAGHLVVGGDMGNPYSSPTGTSIPLPFAHVLTLLTPDELDSIPTLSVFQSQSRPL
;
A
#
# COMPACT_ATOMS: atom_id res chain seq x y z
N MET A 1 -32.95 67.39 11.55
CA MET A 1 -33.54 66.47 12.56
C MET A 1 -32.61 65.26 12.67
N LEU A 2 -31.54 65.38 13.46
CA LEU A 2 -30.51 64.36 13.62
C LEU A 2 -30.84 63.50 14.85
N LYS A 3 -30.89 62.18 14.66
CA LYS A 3 -31.19 61.20 15.69
C LYS A 3 -29.97 61.05 16.60
N PHE A 4 -30.06 61.51 17.85
CA PHE A 4 -29.03 61.30 18.87
C PHE A 4 -29.22 59.92 19.53
N ASN A 5 -28.17 59.11 19.49
CA ASN A 5 -28.14 57.79 20.11
C ASN A 5 -28.12 57.96 21.65
N GLN A 6 -29.15 57.48 22.34
CA GLN A 6 -29.23 57.40 23.81
C GLN A 6 -28.37 56.24 24.36
N ALA A 7 -27.05 56.24 24.10
CA ALA A 7 -26.19 55.09 24.40
C ALA A 7 -25.00 55.41 25.33
N GLY A 8 -25.09 56.43 26.18
CA GLY A 8 -24.09 56.71 27.21
C GLY A 8 -24.64 56.53 28.63
N SER A 9 -23.75 56.42 29.62
CA SER A 9 -24.15 56.32 31.03
C SER A 9 -24.93 57.55 31.49
N ARG A 10 -25.69 57.41 32.58
CA ARG A 10 -26.40 58.55 33.19
C ARG A 10 -25.46 59.71 33.52
N ARG A 11 -24.19 59.41 33.86
CA ARG A 11 -23.16 60.41 34.16
C ARG A 11 -22.73 61.16 32.89
N TRP A 12 -22.56 60.45 31.77
CA TRP A 12 -22.27 61.06 30.46
C TRP A 12 -23.39 62.00 30.04
N THR A 13 -24.65 61.56 30.11
CA THR A 13 -25.80 62.38 29.73
C THR A 13 -25.84 63.70 30.51
N HIS A 14 -25.65 63.66 31.83
CA HIS A 14 -25.62 64.88 32.63
C HIS A 14 -24.42 65.79 32.31
N PHE A 15 -23.22 65.22 32.13
CA PHE A 15 -22.02 65.97 31.78
C PHE A 15 -22.17 66.67 30.42
N HIS A 16 -22.57 65.92 29.41
CA HIS A 16 -22.72 66.39 28.04
C HIS A 16 -23.82 67.45 27.93
N SER A 17 -25.00 67.21 28.53
CA SER A 17 -26.10 68.20 28.50
C SER A 17 -25.75 69.49 29.22
N ALA A 18 -25.03 69.43 30.35
CA ALA A 18 -24.59 70.63 31.05
C ALA A 18 -23.59 71.45 30.20
N LEU A 19 -22.69 70.78 29.50
CA LEU A 19 -21.71 71.44 28.63
C LEU A 19 -22.37 72.08 27.41
N GLN A 20 -23.29 71.38 26.74
CA GLN A 20 -24.06 71.93 25.63
C GLN A 20 -24.83 73.19 26.03
N LEU A 21 -25.48 73.16 27.20
CA LEU A 21 -26.19 74.32 27.74
C LEU A 21 -25.25 75.50 28.02
N ALA A 22 -24.04 75.23 28.50
CA ALA A 22 -23.03 76.27 28.73
C ALA A 22 -22.58 76.91 27.41
N VAL A 23 -22.33 76.11 26.37
CA VAL A 23 -21.94 76.62 25.04
C VAL A 23 -23.05 77.49 24.46
N GLN A 24 -24.29 77.02 24.45
CA GLN A 24 -25.45 77.78 23.96
C GLN A 24 -25.61 79.14 24.67
N ARG A 25 -25.50 79.14 26.01
CA ARG A 25 -25.63 80.38 26.79
C ARG A 25 -24.45 81.33 26.57
N SER A 26 -23.25 80.79 26.35
CA SER A 26 -22.05 81.60 26.12
C SER A 26 -22.05 82.26 24.74
N ALA A 27 -22.45 81.54 23.69
CA ALA A 27 -22.49 82.05 22.32
C ALA A 27 -23.55 83.14 22.12
N ARG A 28 -24.64 83.10 22.91
CA ARG A 28 -25.79 84.03 22.82
C ARG A 28 -25.91 84.98 24.02
N LYS A 29 -24.83 85.16 24.79
CA LYS A 29 -24.84 86.01 26.00
C LYS A 29 -24.98 87.50 25.66
N TRP A 30 -24.46 87.91 24.51
CA TRP A 30 -24.47 89.26 23.99
C TRP A 30 -25.70 89.46 23.11
N THR A 31 -26.34 90.62 23.23
CA THR A 31 -27.58 90.97 22.56
C THR A 31 -27.31 91.77 21.29
N PHE A 32 -28.33 91.90 20.45
CA PHE A 32 -28.23 92.78 19.28
C PHE A 32 -28.03 94.25 19.69
N ASP A 33 -28.52 94.65 20.85
CA ASP A 33 -28.31 96.01 21.39
C ASP A 33 -26.83 96.23 21.73
N ASP A 34 -26.18 95.25 22.37
CA ASP A 34 -24.73 95.28 22.64
C ASP A 34 -23.91 95.39 21.32
N PHE A 35 -24.36 94.69 20.27
CA PHE A 35 -23.75 94.77 18.94
C PHE A 35 -23.96 96.14 18.29
N ALA A 36 -25.14 96.73 18.45
CA ALA A 36 -25.46 98.05 17.91
C ALA A 36 -24.69 99.18 18.60
N GLU A 37 -24.42 99.07 19.90
CA GLU A 37 -23.53 100.00 20.63
C GLU A 37 -22.10 99.95 20.09
N CYS A 38 -21.61 98.76 19.72
CA CYS A 38 -20.26 98.59 19.18
C CYS A 38 -20.12 99.02 17.71
N PHE A 39 -21.20 98.90 16.91
CA PHE A 39 -21.20 99.19 15.47
C PHE A 39 -22.36 100.12 15.03
N PRO A 40 -22.45 101.34 15.59
CA PRO A 40 -23.62 102.20 15.42
C PRO A 40 -23.82 102.67 13.97
N LEU A 41 -22.73 102.97 13.25
CA LEU A 41 -22.80 103.42 11.86
C LEU A 41 -23.30 102.30 10.92
N TYR A 42 -22.83 101.07 11.13
CA TYR A 42 -23.21 99.91 10.30
C TYR A 42 -24.70 99.56 10.48
N VAL A 43 -25.21 99.63 11.71
CA VAL A 43 -26.63 99.36 11.99
C VAL A 43 -27.54 100.46 11.42
N GLN A 44 -27.07 101.71 11.39
CA GLN A 44 -27.82 102.83 10.80
C GLN A 44 -27.91 102.73 9.28
N GLU A 45 -26.87 102.24 8.61
CA GLU A 45 -26.85 102.05 7.15
C GLU A 45 -27.75 100.88 6.70
N ASP A 46 -27.63 99.71 7.32
CA ASP A 46 -28.46 98.54 7.00
C ASP A 46 -28.68 97.63 8.22
N LYS A 47 -29.81 97.83 8.89
CA LYS A 47 -30.24 97.03 10.04
C LYS A 47 -30.44 95.54 9.71
N ASN A 48 -30.88 95.21 8.50
CA ASN A 48 -31.17 93.83 8.12
C ASN A 48 -29.87 93.04 7.94
N SER A 49 -28.89 93.63 7.24
CA SER A 49 -27.56 93.04 7.08
C SER A 49 -26.81 92.94 8.41
N ALA A 50 -26.94 93.94 9.28
CA ALA A 50 -26.35 93.90 10.62
C ALA A 50 -26.95 92.78 11.50
N THR A 51 -28.27 92.57 11.45
CA THR A 51 -28.96 91.50 12.20
C THR A 51 -28.57 90.10 11.69
N ALA A 52 -28.45 89.94 10.37
CA ALA A 52 -27.95 88.71 9.76
C ALA A 52 -26.50 88.42 10.16
N THR A 53 -25.65 89.45 10.19
CA THR A 53 -24.24 89.34 10.62
C THR A 53 -24.14 88.91 12.09
N PHE A 54 -24.89 89.55 12.99
CA PHE A 54 -24.95 89.20 14.41
C PHE A 54 -25.35 87.73 14.64
N THR A 55 -26.38 87.28 13.93
CA THR A 55 -26.89 85.91 14.02
C THR A 55 -25.84 84.91 13.49
N SER A 56 -25.21 85.23 12.36
CA SER A 56 -24.14 84.41 11.78
C SER A 56 -22.92 84.27 12.70
N ILE A 57 -22.54 85.31 13.43
CA ILE A 57 -21.42 85.25 14.38
C ILE A 57 -21.80 84.35 15.56
N SER A 58 -23.01 84.50 16.11
CA SER A 58 -23.49 83.68 17.22
C SER A 58 -23.56 82.20 16.85
N ASP A 59 -24.13 81.88 15.68
CA ASP A 59 -24.21 80.51 15.17
C ASP A 59 -22.83 79.94 14.84
N TYR A 60 -21.90 80.76 14.33
CA TYR A 60 -20.52 80.35 14.07
C TYR A 60 -19.76 80.01 15.37
N ILE A 61 -19.85 80.86 16.40
CA ILE A 61 -19.21 80.61 17.71
C ILE A 61 -19.78 79.33 18.34
N GLU A 62 -21.10 79.16 18.32
CA GLU A 62 -21.77 77.96 18.83
C GLU A 62 -21.29 76.69 18.10
N GLY A 63 -21.34 76.71 16.77
CA GLY A 63 -20.93 75.58 15.94
C GLY A 63 -19.45 75.24 16.07
N GLN A 64 -18.56 76.24 16.05
CA GLN A 64 -17.12 76.03 16.16
C GLN A 64 -16.74 75.44 17.54
N THR A 65 -17.33 75.97 18.61
CA THR A 65 -17.07 75.48 19.97
C THR A 65 -17.51 74.03 20.15
N ILE A 66 -18.68 73.66 19.61
CA ILE A 66 -19.15 72.26 19.64
C ILE A 66 -18.19 71.35 18.86
N ASN A 67 -17.79 71.75 17.65
CA ASN A 67 -16.86 70.96 16.84
C ASN A 67 -15.50 70.74 17.53
N ASP A 68 -14.98 71.74 18.23
CA ASP A 68 -13.71 71.61 18.95
C ASP A 68 -13.85 70.77 20.21
N LEU A 69 -15.00 70.83 20.90
CA LEU A 69 -15.31 69.93 22.00
C LEU A 69 -15.45 68.47 21.54
N ASP A 70 -16.10 68.22 20.40
CA ASP A 70 -16.24 66.87 19.85
C ASP A 70 -14.89 66.26 19.48
N LYS A 71 -13.95 67.06 18.95
CA LYS A 71 -12.56 66.60 18.75
C LYS A 71 -11.91 66.19 20.06
N LEU A 72 -11.99 67.02 21.09
CA LEU A 72 -11.44 66.71 22.41
C LEU A 72 -12.10 65.45 23.02
N PHE A 73 -13.40 65.27 22.82
CA PHE A 73 -14.10 64.08 23.29
C PHE A 73 -13.57 62.80 22.64
N ASN A 74 -13.24 62.85 21.35
CA ASN A 74 -12.64 61.73 20.63
C ASN A 74 -11.18 61.52 21.04
N ASP A 75 -10.36 62.56 21.09
CA ASP A 75 -8.93 62.46 21.40
C ASP A 75 -8.67 61.86 22.79
N TYR A 76 -9.55 62.17 23.75
CA TYR A 76 -9.43 61.69 25.13
C TYR A 76 -10.42 60.58 25.49
N ASN A 77 -11.16 60.02 24.52
CA ASN A 77 -12.19 59.00 24.74
C ASN A 77 -13.11 59.33 25.93
N VAL A 78 -13.56 60.58 26.02
CA VAL A 78 -14.17 61.13 27.24
C VAL A 78 -15.46 60.39 27.60
N GLN A 79 -16.27 60.04 26.59
CA GLN A 79 -17.49 59.27 26.79
C GLN A 79 -17.20 57.90 27.42
N GLU A 80 -16.27 57.13 26.84
CA GLU A 80 -15.90 55.80 27.34
C GLU A 80 -15.37 55.88 28.78
N ASN A 81 -14.50 56.85 29.06
CA ASN A 81 -13.92 57.03 30.38
C ASN A 81 -14.96 57.41 31.44
N ILE A 82 -15.92 58.28 31.10
CA ILE A 82 -17.03 58.65 31.99
C ILE A 82 -17.97 57.46 32.22
N ASP A 83 -18.19 56.63 31.21
CA ASP A 83 -19.02 55.43 31.29
C ASP A 83 -18.36 54.34 32.15
N ILE A 84 -17.04 54.11 31.99
CA ILE A 84 -16.24 53.23 32.85
C ILE A 84 -16.33 53.71 34.30
N LEU A 85 -16.14 55.01 34.54
CA LEU A 85 -16.23 55.59 35.88
C LEU A 85 -17.64 55.37 36.49
N HIS A 86 -18.69 55.53 35.68
CA HIS A 86 -20.05 55.27 36.13
C HIS A 86 -20.23 53.81 36.57
N LYS A 87 -19.76 52.86 35.75
CA LYS A 87 -19.82 51.43 36.06
C LYS A 87 -19.07 51.08 37.35
N ILE A 88 -17.82 51.54 37.50
CA ILE A 88 -17.00 51.28 38.69
C ILE A 88 -17.69 51.79 39.96
N VAL A 89 -18.27 52.99 39.93
CA VAL A 89 -18.97 53.58 41.08
C VAL A 89 -20.24 52.80 41.42
N THR A 90 -21.01 52.37 40.41
CA THR A 90 -22.23 51.57 40.63
C THR A 90 -21.88 50.21 41.24
N ASP A 91 -20.93 49.49 40.65
CA ASP A 91 -20.43 48.21 41.19
C ASP A 91 -19.94 48.36 42.64
N ALA A 92 -19.20 49.43 42.94
CA ALA A 92 -18.69 49.68 44.29
C ALA A 92 -19.81 49.94 45.30
N LYS A 93 -20.85 50.67 44.91
CA LYS A 93 -22.04 50.91 45.76
C LYS A 93 -22.82 49.63 46.01
N GLU A 94 -23.01 48.80 45.00
CA GLU A 94 -23.68 47.50 45.14
C GLU A 94 -22.91 46.57 46.07
N ARG A 95 -21.58 46.49 45.92
CA ARG A 95 -20.71 45.69 46.81
C ARG A 95 -20.78 46.18 48.25
N LYS A 96 -20.74 47.50 48.47
CA LYS A 96 -20.91 48.10 49.80
C LYS A 96 -22.26 47.74 50.41
N ALA A 97 -23.33 47.74 49.63
CA ALA A 97 -24.66 47.34 50.09
C ALA A 97 -24.74 45.85 50.48
N LYS A 98 -23.94 44.98 49.83
CA LYS A 98 -23.82 43.55 50.14
C LYS A 98 -22.89 43.24 51.33
N GLY A 99 -22.16 44.23 51.85
CA GLY A 99 -21.18 44.03 52.92
C GLY A 99 -19.90 43.28 52.49
N GLU A 100 -19.66 43.16 51.18
CA GLU A 100 -18.48 42.46 50.66
C GLU A 100 -17.21 43.31 50.84
N THR A 101 -16.24 42.80 51.62
CA THR A 101 -14.90 43.38 51.74
C THR A 101 -13.90 42.52 50.97
N ARG A 102 -13.36 43.06 49.87
CA ARG A 102 -12.32 42.37 49.12
C ARG A 102 -10.93 42.76 49.61
N LYS A 103 -9.98 41.84 49.43
CA LYS A 103 -8.55 42.06 49.68
C LYS A 103 -7.86 42.92 48.59
N ASP A 104 -8.54 43.19 47.48
CA ASP A 104 -8.07 43.99 46.33
C ASP A 104 -8.43 45.48 46.42
N ALA A 105 -8.90 45.96 47.58
CA ALA A 105 -9.21 47.36 47.79
C ALA A 105 -7.96 48.22 47.58
N TRP A 106 -8.11 49.30 46.80
CA TRP A 106 -7.02 50.25 46.56
C TRP A 106 -6.48 50.79 47.88
N ARG A 107 -5.14 50.81 48.00
CA ARG A 107 -4.42 51.40 49.11
C ARG A 107 -3.36 52.34 48.55
N GLU A 108 -3.08 53.39 49.30
CA GLU A 108 -2.12 54.42 48.90
C GLU A 108 -0.67 53.88 48.92
N ASP A 109 -0.40 52.86 49.74
CA ASP A 109 0.88 52.19 49.94
C ASP A 109 1.02 50.86 49.17
N LEU A 110 0.29 50.68 48.06
CA LEU A 110 0.31 49.43 47.31
C LEU A 110 1.63 49.24 46.55
N ASP A 111 2.39 48.22 46.94
CA ASP A 111 3.63 47.84 46.26
C ASP A 111 3.37 47.48 44.77
N PRO A 112 4.13 48.06 43.82
CA PRO A 112 3.94 47.80 42.39
C PRO A 112 4.01 46.31 42.00
N HIS A 113 4.86 45.54 42.66
CA HIS A 113 5.00 44.10 42.41
C HIS A 113 3.74 43.34 42.80
N VAL A 114 3.09 43.72 43.91
CA VAL A 114 1.84 43.10 44.37
C VAL A 114 0.70 43.36 43.38
N ALA A 115 0.62 44.57 42.83
CA ALA A 115 -0.39 44.91 41.82
C ALA A 115 -0.21 44.10 40.53
N VAL A 116 1.05 43.93 40.08
CA VAL A 116 1.39 43.10 38.91
C VAL A 116 1.08 41.62 39.17
N CYS A 117 1.44 41.10 40.35
CA CYS A 117 1.15 39.72 40.74
C CYS A 117 -0.36 39.45 40.81
N ALA A 118 -1.16 40.36 41.34
CA ALA A 118 -2.61 40.20 41.42
C ALA A 118 -3.28 40.15 40.02
N LYS A 119 -2.70 40.85 39.03
CA LYS A 119 -3.14 40.80 37.63
C LYS A 119 -2.69 39.53 36.91
N THR A 120 -1.46 39.08 37.17
CA THR A 120 -0.82 37.97 36.44
C THR A 120 -1.16 36.61 37.03
N GLY A 121 -1.40 36.51 38.34
CA GLY A 121 -1.72 35.27 39.05
C GLY A 121 -2.86 34.47 38.40
N PRO A 122 -4.06 35.05 38.19
CA PRO A 122 -5.17 34.33 37.57
C PRO A 122 -4.89 33.86 36.14
N ILE A 123 -4.06 34.59 35.39
CA ILE A 123 -3.65 34.22 34.03
C ILE A 123 -2.73 33.00 34.09
N LEU A 124 -1.75 33.03 34.99
CA LEU A 124 -0.81 31.94 35.20
C LEU A 124 -1.51 30.70 35.77
N GLU A 125 -2.46 30.85 36.68
CA GLU A 125 -3.26 29.73 37.20
C GLU A 125 -4.07 29.05 36.09
N LYS A 126 -4.72 29.84 35.23
CA LYS A 126 -5.44 29.31 34.07
C LYS A 126 -4.50 28.55 33.13
N GLU A 127 -3.30 29.08 32.92
CA GLU A 127 -2.30 28.45 32.07
C GLU A 127 -1.73 27.17 32.69
N ILE A 128 -1.49 27.15 34.00
CA ILE A 128 -1.08 25.94 34.73
C ILE A 128 -2.15 24.85 34.62
N GLN A 129 -3.44 25.19 34.74
CA GLN A 129 -4.53 24.23 34.55
C GLN A 129 -4.55 23.68 33.12
N ARG A 130 -4.39 24.54 32.12
CA ARG A 130 -4.28 24.14 30.71
C ARG A 130 -3.12 23.17 30.49
N LEU A 131 -1.94 23.50 30.99
CA LEU A 131 -0.74 22.67 30.84
C LEU A 131 -0.88 21.32 31.57
N LYS A 132 -1.49 21.30 32.76
CA LYS A 132 -1.77 20.05 33.48
C LYS A 132 -2.74 19.14 32.73
N GLN A 133 -3.77 19.72 32.12
CA GLN A 133 -4.69 18.95 31.29
C GLN A 133 -3.97 18.35 30.08
N GLN A 134 -3.17 19.15 29.37
CA GLN A 134 -2.39 18.67 28.23
C GLN A 134 -1.38 17.59 28.63
N LEU A 135 -0.75 17.73 29.79
CA LEU A 135 0.16 16.71 30.32
C LEU A 135 -0.58 15.40 30.59
N ALA A 136 -1.74 15.46 31.25
CA ALA A 136 -2.54 14.27 31.54
C ALA A 136 -3.03 13.56 30.26
N GLU A 137 -3.45 14.32 29.24
CA GLU A 137 -3.84 13.79 27.93
C GLU A 137 -2.65 13.12 27.23
N SER A 138 -1.47 13.75 27.26
CA SER A 138 -0.25 13.19 26.66
C SER A 138 0.23 11.94 27.40
N GLU A 139 0.16 11.92 28.74
CA GLU A 139 0.53 10.75 29.54
C GLU A 139 -0.40 9.57 29.28
N GLU A 140 -1.70 9.81 29.09
CA GLU A 140 -2.66 8.77 28.75
C GLU A 140 -2.41 8.21 27.35
N LEU A 141 -2.18 9.07 26.37
CA LEU A 141 -1.82 8.64 25.02
C LEU A 141 -0.51 7.82 25.02
N ASN A 142 0.50 8.26 25.77
CA ASN A 142 1.75 7.52 25.89
C ASN A 142 1.54 6.14 26.52
N ARG A 143 0.68 6.03 27.55
CA ARG A 143 0.32 4.72 28.14
C ARG A 143 -0.36 3.80 27.13
N GLN A 144 -1.27 4.33 26.31
CA GLN A 144 -1.97 3.55 25.28
C GLN A 144 -1.01 3.09 24.18
N LEU A 145 -0.15 3.98 23.69
CA LEU A 145 0.86 3.65 22.68
C LEU A 145 1.87 2.63 23.20
N GLN A 146 2.27 2.74 24.47
CA GLN A 146 3.16 1.75 25.07
C GLN A 146 2.50 0.37 25.15
N ALA A 147 1.23 0.29 25.55
CA ALA A 147 0.50 -0.98 25.58
C ALA A 147 0.33 -1.59 24.18
N GLU A 148 0.05 -0.77 23.17
CA GLU A 148 -0.04 -1.20 21.77
C GLU A 148 1.31 -1.69 21.24
N LEU A 149 2.41 -1.01 21.59
CA LEU A 149 3.77 -1.42 21.23
C LEU A 149 4.15 -2.75 21.88
N GLU A 150 3.85 -2.93 23.17
CA GLU A 150 4.11 -4.18 23.89
C GLU A 150 3.32 -5.36 23.27
N GLU A 151 2.04 -5.15 22.93
CA GLU A 151 1.22 -6.16 22.25
C GLU A 151 1.77 -6.50 20.85
N THR A 152 2.12 -5.48 20.06
CA THR A 152 2.67 -5.65 18.71
C THR A 152 4.02 -6.38 18.76
N THR A 153 4.86 -6.06 19.76
CA THR A 153 6.14 -6.73 19.98
C THR A 153 5.91 -8.21 20.30
N ARG A 154 4.98 -8.52 21.21
CA ARG A 154 4.63 -9.91 21.54
C ARG A 154 4.14 -10.68 20.31
N GLN A 155 3.26 -10.09 19.51
CA GLN A 155 2.78 -10.73 18.27
C GLN A 155 3.92 -10.94 17.27
N THR A 156 4.82 -9.98 17.15
CA THR A 156 6.01 -10.08 16.28
C THR A 156 6.94 -11.19 16.77
N ASP A 157 7.18 -11.30 18.07
CA ASP A 157 7.99 -12.36 18.67
C ASP A 157 7.36 -13.75 18.46
N GLU A 158 6.05 -13.88 18.58
CA GLU A 158 5.32 -15.11 18.28
C GLU A 158 5.43 -15.50 16.80
N ILE A 159 5.24 -14.55 15.88
CA ILE A 159 5.41 -14.77 14.44
C ILE A 159 6.86 -15.13 14.11
N ASN A 160 7.83 -14.44 14.70
CA ASN A 160 9.25 -14.72 14.51
C ASN A 160 9.62 -16.10 15.05
N ALA A 161 9.08 -16.52 16.19
CA ALA A 161 9.29 -17.86 16.72
C ALA A 161 8.72 -18.93 15.78
N GLN A 162 7.54 -18.71 15.20
CA GLN A 162 6.96 -19.59 14.18
C GLN A 162 7.79 -19.60 12.90
N ALA A 163 8.28 -18.44 12.46
CA ALA A 163 9.16 -18.33 11.30
C ALA A 163 10.49 -19.04 11.53
N HIS A 164 11.08 -18.93 12.73
CA HIS A 164 12.27 -19.68 13.11
C HIS A 164 12.00 -21.19 13.10
N GLN A 165 10.88 -21.66 13.64
CA GLN A 165 10.52 -23.08 13.54
C GLN A 165 10.35 -23.55 12.09
N LEU A 166 9.78 -22.71 11.22
CA LEU A 166 9.68 -23.00 9.79
C LEU A 166 11.05 -23.05 9.11
N VAL A 167 11.95 -22.14 9.46
CA VAL A 167 13.33 -22.13 8.96
C VAL A 167 14.08 -23.36 9.47
N ASP A 168 13.96 -23.72 10.75
CA ASP A 168 14.57 -24.93 11.31
C ASP A 168 14.04 -26.20 10.61
N HIS A 169 12.75 -26.24 10.29
CA HIS A 169 12.18 -27.34 9.48
C HIS A 169 12.70 -27.34 8.05
N LEU A 170 12.91 -26.17 7.43
CA LEU A 170 13.48 -26.05 6.09
C LEU A 170 14.95 -26.46 6.09
N ASP A 171 15.74 -26.02 7.07
CA ASP A 171 17.14 -26.42 7.23
C ASP A 171 17.24 -27.93 7.43
N HIS A 172 16.37 -28.51 8.27
CA HIS A 172 16.32 -29.96 8.43
C HIS A 172 15.93 -30.68 7.13
N ALA A 173 14.92 -30.17 6.40
CA ALA A 173 14.53 -30.73 5.11
C ALA A 173 15.66 -30.59 4.07
N CYS A 174 16.39 -29.48 4.06
CA CYS A 174 17.55 -29.27 3.20
C CYS A 174 18.71 -30.20 3.58
N GLU A 175 18.98 -30.43 4.87
CA GLU A 175 19.99 -31.39 5.33
C GLU A 175 19.62 -32.82 4.92
N GLU A 176 18.35 -33.22 5.04
CA GLU A 176 17.87 -34.52 4.58
C GLU A 176 17.88 -34.61 3.05
N TRP A 177 17.57 -33.50 2.34
CA TRP A 177 17.65 -33.41 0.88
C TRP A 177 19.08 -33.47 0.35
N GLU A 178 20.05 -32.90 1.06
CA GLU A 178 21.48 -33.06 0.74
C GLU A 178 21.96 -34.50 1.00
N LYS A 179 21.32 -35.23 1.93
CA LYS A 179 21.59 -36.65 2.19
C LYS A 179 20.85 -37.58 1.24
N LEU A 180 19.78 -37.11 0.58
CA LEU A 180 19.17 -37.85 -0.51
C LEU A 180 20.26 -38.07 -1.55
N PRO A 181 20.42 -39.29 -2.05
CA PRO A 181 21.43 -39.57 -3.03
C PRO A 181 20.88 -39.12 -4.40
N LEU A 182 20.66 -37.81 -4.56
CA LEU A 182 20.17 -37.21 -5.80
C LEU A 182 21.11 -37.57 -6.94
N GLU A 183 22.43 -37.58 -6.69
CA GLU A 183 23.40 -38.11 -7.63
C GLU A 183 23.17 -39.60 -7.96
N GLU A 184 22.74 -40.45 -7.02
CA GLU A 184 22.40 -41.86 -7.31
C GLU A 184 21.04 -41.97 -8.02
N ILE A 185 20.06 -41.14 -7.71
CA ILE A 185 18.74 -41.13 -8.38
C ILE A 185 18.91 -40.64 -9.82
N GLU A 186 19.67 -39.56 -10.00
CA GLU A 186 20.06 -39.00 -11.29
C GLU A 186 20.93 -40.00 -12.08
N ALA A 187 21.94 -40.61 -11.45
CA ALA A 187 22.77 -41.63 -12.08
C ALA A 187 21.98 -42.92 -12.38
N TRP A 188 21.06 -43.35 -11.52
CA TRP A 188 20.16 -44.47 -11.76
C TRP A 188 19.23 -44.16 -12.92
N THR A 189 18.75 -42.93 -13.03
CA THR A 189 17.91 -42.49 -14.15
C THR A 189 18.68 -42.51 -15.46
N VAL A 190 19.93 -42.03 -15.47
CA VAL A 190 20.82 -42.10 -16.65
C VAL A 190 21.18 -43.55 -16.99
N GLN A 191 21.53 -44.37 -16.00
CA GLN A 191 21.86 -45.79 -16.16
C GLN A 191 20.66 -46.60 -16.65
N MET A 192 19.47 -46.28 -16.15
CA MET A 192 18.24 -46.93 -16.55
C MET A 192 17.82 -46.50 -17.95
N ALA A 193 17.98 -45.22 -18.31
CA ALA A 193 17.82 -44.74 -19.69
C ALA A 193 18.78 -45.43 -20.68
N GLU A 194 20.00 -45.78 -20.27
CA GLU A 194 20.93 -46.56 -21.10
C GLU A 194 20.53 -48.04 -21.25
N SER A 195 19.94 -48.62 -20.20
CA SER A 195 19.48 -50.02 -20.23
C SER A 195 18.11 -50.20 -20.91
N LEU A 196 17.28 -49.15 -20.92
CA LEU A 196 15.99 -49.09 -21.60
C LEU A 196 16.17 -48.61 -23.05
N LYS A 197 16.80 -49.43 -23.89
CA LYS A 197 16.50 -49.40 -25.35
C LYS A 197 14.98 -49.55 -25.56
N PRO A 198 14.38 -49.11 -26.69
CA PRO A 198 12.91 -49.04 -26.86
C PRO A 198 12.27 -50.39 -26.59
N SER A 199 11.86 -50.58 -25.34
CA SER A 199 11.47 -51.84 -24.76
C SER A 199 10.08 -51.67 -24.16
N ALA A 200 9.38 -52.78 -23.97
CA ALA A 200 8.02 -52.80 -23.43
C ALA A 200 7.90 -52.24 -21.99
N GLN A 201 8.99 -51.74 -21.40
CA GLN A 201 9.05 -51.18 -20.06
C GLN A 201 8.96 -49.66 -20.03
N PHE A 202 8.95 -48.97 -21.19
CA PHE A 202 8.86 -47.51 -21.25
C PHE A 202 7.69 -46.94 -20.43
N LEU A 203 6.46 -47.38 -20.68
CA LEU A 203 5.27 -46.90 -19.98
C LEU A 203 5.25 -47.28 -18.47
N PRO A 204 5.47 -48.56 -18.08
CA PRO A 204 5.55 -48.94 -16.67
C PRO A 204 6.65 -48.22 -15.89
N TRP A 205 7.82 -47.99 -16.51
CA TRP A 205 8.93 -47.31 -15.85
C TRP A 205 8.60 -45.84 -15.56
N HIS A 206 8.07 -45.10 -16.54
CA HIS A 206 7.64 -43.72 -16.31
C HIS A 206 6.51 -43.64 -15.28
N ARG A 207 5.59 -44.63 -15.27
CA ARG A 207 4.54 -44.72 -14.24
C ARG A 207 5.13 -44.81 -12.86
N TYR A 208 6.11 -45.70 -12.69
CA TYR A 208 6.77 -45.93 -11.43
C TYR A 208 7.61 -44.72 -11.01
N TYR A 209 8.28 -44.06 -11.96
CA TYR A 209 9.05 -42.84 -11.70
C TYR A 209 8.16 -41.70 -11.16
N ILE A 210 7.00 -41.43 -11.79
CA ILE A 210 6.04 -40.43 -11.26
C ILE A 210 5.53 -40.83 -9.88
N PHE A 211 5.24 -42.13 -9.67
CA PHE A 211 4.82 -42.62 -8.36
C PHE A 211 5.87 -42.35 -7.28
N LEU A 212 7.15 -42.61 -7.55
CA LEU A 212 8.24 -42.30 -6.62
C LEU A 212 8.33 -40.80 -6.32
N GLN A 213 8.15 -39.93 -7.32
CA GLN A 213 8.11 -38.48 -7.10
C GLN A 213 6.89 -38.05 -6.28
N GLU A 214 5.71 -38.62 -6.54
CA GLU A 214 4.52 -38.37 -5.73
C GLU A 214 4.74 -38.80 -4.28
N THR A 215 5.31 -39.98 -4.07
CA THR A 215 5.63 -40.51 -2.73
C THR A 215 6.59 -39.56 -2.02
N ALA A 216 7.70 -39.15 -2.64
CA ALA A 216 8.64 -38.19 -2.05
C ALA A 216 7.94 -36.86 -1.70
N LEU A 217 7.14 -36.30 -2.62
CA LEU A 217 6.39 -35.07 -2.35
C LEU A 217 5.42 -35.21 -1.16
N ARG A 218 4.76 -36.37 -1.01
CA ARG A 218 3.79 -36.61 0.06
C ARG A 218 4.44 -36.91 1.40
N GLU A 219 5.46 -37.76 1.40
CA GLU A 219 6.09 -38.30 2.60
C GLU A 219 7.14 -37.34 3.15
N GLU A 220 7.90 -36.67 2.29
CA GLU A 220 9.02 -35.81 2.68
C GLU A 220 8.63 -34.33 2.67
N CYS A 221 7.88 -33.88 1.66
CA CYS A 221 7.50 -32.46 1.52
C CYS A 221 6.09 -32.14 2.05
N GLY A 222 5.36 -33.11 2.60
CA GLY A 222 4.03 -32.91 3.17
C GLY A 222 2.94 -32.56 2.15
N TYR A 223 3.16 -32.79 0.84
CA TYR A 223 2.17 -32.53 -0.20
C TYR A 223 0.91 -33.38 0.01
N ARG A 224 -0.27 -32.77 -0.10
CA ARG A 224 -1.57 -33.46 0.04
C ARG A 224 -2.48 -33.29 -1.18
N GLY A 225 -2.09 -32.45 -2.14
CA GLY A 225 -2.84 -32.21 -3.36
C GLY A 225 -2.78 -33.38 -4.35
N PRO A 226 -3.53 -33.29 -5.46
CA PRO A 226 -3.39 -34.20 -6.59
C PRO A 226 -2.10 -33.91 -7.37
N ILE A 227 -1.53 -34.91 -8.03
CA ILE A 227 -0.40 -34.68 -8.94
C ILE A 227 -0.89 -33.92 -10.18
N PRO A 228 -0.28 -32.76 -10.52
CA PRO A 228 -0.68 -31.99 -11.69
C PRO A 228 -0.25 -32.66 -12.98
N TYR A 229 -1.02 -32.45 -14.06
CA TYR A 229 -0.67 -32.87 -15.42
C TYR A 229 -0.86 -31.71 -16.40
N TRP A 230 -0.11 -31.71 -17.49
CA TRP A 230 -0.27 -30.70 -18.55
C TRP A 230 -1.11 -31.24 -19.69
N ASN A 231 -2.31 -30.70 -19.88
CA ASN A 231 -3.11 -31.03 -21.04
C ASN A 231 -2.62 -30.28 -22.28
N TRP A 232 -1.76 -30.92 -23.09
CA TRP A 232 -1.17 -30.28 -24.25
C TRP A 232 -2.21 -29.83 -25.29
N SER A 233 -3.28 -30.59 -25.49
CA SER A 233 -4.25 -30.31 -26.55
C SER A 233 -5.00 -29.00 -26.33
N LEU A 234 -5.27 -28.63 -25.07
CA LEU A 234 -5.89 -27.35 -24.73
C LEU A 234 -5.04 -26.17 -25.19
N ASP A 235 -3.72 -26.26 -25.00
CA ASP A 235 -2.80 -25.20 -25.39
C ASP A 235 -2.52 -25.27 -26.90
N ALA A 236 -2.26 -26.47 -27.44
CA ALA A 236 -1.95 -26.69 -28.85
C ALA A 236 -3.09 -26.29 -29.79
N ASP A 237 -4.34 -26.61 -29.45
CA ASP A 237 -5.52 -26.24 -30.25
C ASP A 237 -5.93 -24.77 -30.05
N SER A 238 -5.41 -24.11 -29.01
CA SER A 238 -5.65 -22.69 -28.79
C SER A 238 -4.96 -21.82 -29.85
N LYS A 239 -5.43 -20.58 -30.02
CA LYS A 239 -4.76 -19.56 -30.84
C LYS A 239 -3.67 -18.79 -30.09
N LYS A 240 -3.45 -19.09 -28.80
CA LYS A 240 -2.47 -18.37 -27.97
C LYS A 240 -1.09 -19.01 -28.10
N PRO A 241 0.00 -18.27 -27.95
CA PRO A 241 1.33 -18.87 -27.85
C PRO A 241 1.39 -19.89 -26.70
N LEU A 242 2.11 -21.01 -26.89
CA LEU A 242 2.35 -22.04 -25.88
C LEU A 242 3.03 -21.45 -24.64
N THR A 243 3.84 -20.40 -24.80
CA THR A 243 4.43 -19.63 -23.69
C THR A 243 3.41 -18.98 -22.77
N GLN A 244 2.14 -18.89 -23.17
CA GLN A 244 1.04 -18.38 -22.34
C GLN A 244 0.23 -19.49 -21.65
N SER A 245 0.64 -20.77 -21.77
CA SER A 245 0.05 -21.85 -21.00
C SER A 245 0.18 -21.55 -19.50
N PRO A 246 -0.83 -21.87 -18.66
CA PRO A 246 -0.73 -21.74 -17.20
C PRO A 246 0.46 -22.49 -16.61
N VAL A 247 0.95 -23.53 -17.29
CA VAL A 247 2.16 -24.27 -16.94
C VAL A 247 3.39 -23.38 -16.86
N PHE A 248 3.49 -22.37 -17.73
CA PHE A 248 4.63 -21.45 -17.79
C PHE A 248 4.37 -20.12 -17.07
N ASP A 249 3.32 -20.05 -16.24
CA ASP A 249 3.07 -18.86 -15.42
C ASP A 249 4.17 -18.67 -14.36
N SER A 250 4.50 -17.41 -14.11
CA SER A 250 5.58 -17.01 -13.19
C SER A 250 5.20 -17.06 -11.70
N LYS A 251 3.95 -17.30 -11.35
CA LYS A 251 3.49 -17.36 -9.95
C LYS A 251 2.88 -18.70 -9.60
N THR A 252 1.99 -19.19 -10.46
CA THR A 252 1.26 -20.44 -10.23
C THR A 252 1.80 -21.61 -11.06
N GLY A 253 2.69 -21.35 -12.00
CA GLY A 253 3.31 -22.34 -12.87
C GLY A 253 4.79 -22.59 -12.57
N PHE A 254 5.48 -23.21 -13.52
CA PHE A 254 6.86 -23.67 -13.41
C PHE A 254 7.86 -22.64 -13.95
N GLY A 255 7.45 -21.37 -14.07
CA GLY A 255 8.28 -20.32 -14.65
C GLY A 255 8.23 -20.27 -16.16
N GLY A 256 8.55 -19.10 -16.71
CA GLY A 256 8.42 -18.81 -18.13
C GLY A 256 9.48 -19.47 -19.01
N ASP A 257 9.63 -18.89 -20.20
CA ASP A 257 10.63 -19.29 -21.19
C ASP A 257 12.05 -18.82 -20.81
N GLY A 258 13.05 -19.39 -21.49
CA GLY A 258 14.45 -19.02 -21.33
C GLY A 258 14.80 -17.65 -21.90
N VAL A 259 15.80 -16.98 -21.33
CA VAL A 259 16.28 -15.68 -21.80
C VAL A 259 17.56 -15.84 -22.65
N PRO A 260 17.57 -15.37 -23.91
CA PRO A 260 18.76 -15.39 -24.76
C PRO A 260 20.02 -14.83 -24.09
N GLY A 261 21.14 -15.56 -24.22
CA GLY A 261 22.45 -15.11 -23.75
C GLY A 261 22.70 -15.30 -22.24
N THR A 262 21.77 -15.91 -21.51
CA THR A 262 21.94 -16.23 -20.08
C THR A 262 22.56 -17.59 -19.82
N TYR A 263 22.58 -18.48 -20.81
CA TYR A 263 23.20 -19.80 -20.72
C TYR A 263 24.27 -19.95 -21.80
N THR A 264 25.42 -20.51 -21.42
CA THR A 264 26.50 -20.86 -22.34
C THR A 264 26.62 -22.37 -22.37
N ILE A 265 26.51 -22.94 -23.57
CA ILE A 265 26.64 -24.39 -23.77
C ILE A 265 28.05 -24.82 -23.32
N PRO A 266 28.16 -25.79 -22.39
CA PRO A 266 29.46 -26.26 -21.91
C PRO A 266 30.23 -27.00 -23.01
N PRO A 267 31.57 -27.00 -22.97
CA PRO A 267 32.39 -27.78 -23.90
C PRO A 267 32.07 -29.27 -23.78
N ASP A 268 31.74 -29.90 -24.91
CA ASP A 268 31.43 -31.33 -24.99
C ASP A 268 32.37 -32.06 -25.95
N PRO A 269 33.66 -32.25 -25.58
CA PRO A 269 34.66 -32.86 -26.44
C PRO A 269 34.40 -34.34 -26.72
N LEU A 270 33.56 -35.00 -25.90
CA LEU A 270 33.23 -36.41 -25.99
C LEU A 270 31.85 -36.66 -26.63
N HIS A 271 31.14 -35.60 -27.05
CA HIS A 271 29.79 -35.66 -27.59
C HIS A 271 28.77 -36.38 -26.69
N LEU A 272 28.97 -36.29 -25.37
CA LEU A 272 28.13 -36.94 -24.35
C LEU A 272 26.85 -36.16 -24.07
N GLY A 273 26.86 -34.86 -24.30
CA GLY A 273 25.71 -34.00 -24.09
C GLY A 273 24.65 -34.13 -25.17
N ALA A 274 24.96 -34.76 -26.32
CA ALA A 274 24.04 -34.90 -27.47
C ALA A 274 23.27 -33.59 -27.75
N ILE A 275 24.01 -32.48 -27.71
CA ILE A 275 23.43 -31.14 -27.59
C ILE A 275 22.82 -30.72 -28.92
N ASP A 276 21.50 -30.59 -28.97
CA ASP A 276 20.82 -29.92 -30.06
C ASP A 276 20.84 -28.41 -29.81
N ILE A 277 21.65 -27.69 -30.59
CA ILE A 277 21.80 -26.23 -30.48
C ILE A 277 20.46 -25.48 -30.68
N TYR A 278 19.51 -26.07 -31.41
CA TYR A 278 18.18 -25.51 -31.59
C TYR A 278 17.30 -25.75 -30.36
N ALA A 279 17.50 -26.84 -29.61
CA ALA A 279 16.82 -27.07 -28.34
C ALA A 279 17.37 -26.16 -27.23
N TYR A 280 18.69 -25.92 -27.16
CA TYR A 280 19.31 -25.08 -26.12
C TYR A 280 19.45 -23.59 -26.51
N GLY A 281 18.81 -23.17 -27.61
CA GLY A 281 19.07 -21.88 -28.26
C GLY A 281 18.62 -20.60 -27.54
N LYS A 282 17.92 -20.67 -26.40
CA LYS A 282 17.52 -19.49 -25.61
C LYS A 282 18.38 -19.32 -24.36
N GLY A 283 18.06 -20.01 -23.27
CA GLY A 283 18.87 -19.96 -22.06
C GLY A 283 18.10 -20.19 -20.77
N CYS A 284 18.62 -19.63 -19.68
CA CYS A 284 18.08 -19.82 -18.34
C CYS A 284 16.66 -19.26 -18.21
N VAL A 285 15.82 -19.98 -17.47
CA VAL A 285 14.55 -19.47 -16.94
C VAL A 285 14.86 -18.41 -15.89
N GLN A 286 14.29 -17.20 -16.05
CA GLN A 286 14.55 -16.05 -15.17
C GLN A 286 13.31 -15.62 -14.37
N SER A 287 12.21 -16.37 -14.47
CA SER A 287 10.95 -16.07 -13.79
C SER A 287 10.34 -17.32 -13.17
N GLY A 288 9.57 -17.13 -12.09
CA GLY A 288 8.90 -18.22 -11.40
C GLY A 288 9.71 -18.90 -10.29
N PRO A 289 9.13 -19.93 -9.66
CA PRO A 289 9.68 -20.58 -8.48
C PRO A 289 11.01 -21.30 -8.75
N PHE A 290 11.34 -21.57 -10.01
CA PHE A 290 12.53 -22.33 -10.41
C PHE A 290 13.61 -21.46 -11.07
N LYS A 291 13.53 -20.12 -11.00
CA LYS A 291 14.52 -19.24 -11.63
C LYS A 291 15.95 -19.41 -11.06
N ASP A 292 16.04 -19.73 -9.77
CA ASP A 292 17.30 -19.90 -9.04
C ASP A 292 17.65 -21.39 -8.83
N TYR A 293 16.91 -22.30 -9.49
CA TYR A 293 17.12 -23.73 -9.39
C TYR A 293 18.38 -24.13 -10.17
N SER A 294 19.29 -24.86 -9.53
CA SER A 294 20.52 -25.36 -10.14
C SER A 294 20.44 -26.86 -10.41
N LEU A 295 20.75 -27.24 -11.64
CA LEU A 295 20.83 -28.61 -12.14
C LEU A 295 22.29 -29.06 -12.16
N THR A 296 22.53 -30.32 -11.79
CA THR A 296 23.85 -30.98 -11.78
C THR A 296 24.07 -31.90 -12.98
N ILE A 297 22.98 -32.41 -13.58
CA ILE A 297 23.01 -33.17 -14.83
C ILE A 297 22.41 -32.35 -15.96
N GLY A 298 23.16 -32.27 -17.05
CA GLY A 298 22.79 -31.58 -18.26
C GLY A 298 23.94 -30.72 -18.79
N PRO A 299 23.92 -30.37 -20.08
CA PRO A 299 23.00 -30.88 -21.09
C PRO A 299 23.33 -32.34 -21.43
N GLY A 300 22.30 -33.19 -21.58
CA GLY A 300 22.47 -34.61 -21.84
C GLY A 300 23.15 -35.37 -20.70
N LYS A 301 24.21 -36.13 -20.99
CA LYS A 301 24.95 -36.94 -19.99
C LYS A 301 26.08 -36.17 -19.29
N LEU A 302 26.18 -34.87 -19.52
CA LEU A 302 27.22 -34.06 -18.90
C LEU A 302 26.88 -33.78 -17.44
N PHE A 303 27.88 -33.84 -16.57
CA PHE A 303 27.78 -33.38 -15.19
C PHE A 303 28.23 -31.93 -15.14
N THR A 304 27.29 -30.99 -15.17
CA THR A 304 27.58 -29.56 -15.09
C THR A 304 26.59 -28.88 -14.16
N SER A 305 27.07 -27.96 -13.32
CA SER A 305 26.19 -27.07 -12.55
C SER A 305 25.70 -25.94 -13.44
N HIS A 306 24.38 -25.88 -13.67
CA HIS A 306 23.76 -24.87 -14.52
C HIS A 306 22.34 -24.51 -14.04
N CYS A 307 21.80 -23.43 -14.59
CA CYS A 307 20.40 -23.03 -14.41
C CYS A 307 19.46 -23.95 -15.21
N LEU A 308 18.17 -23.98 -14.88
CA LEU A 308 17.16 -24.58 -15.74
C LEU A 308 17.08 -23.85 -17.10
N VAL A 309 17.37 -24.54 -18.19
CA VAL A 309 17.35 -24.01 -19.56
C VAL A 309 16.04 -24.40 -20.24
N ARG A 310 15.39 -23.42 -20.89
CA ARG A 310 14.20 -23.64 -21.74
C ARG A 310 14.33 -22.92 -23.07
N ASN A 311 13.65 -23.47 -24.07
CA ASN A 311 13.46 -22.82 -25.36
C ASN A 311 12.11 -23.26 -25.93
N ILE A 312 11.04 -22.61 -25.49
CA ILE A 312 9.69 -23.01 -25.87
C ILE A 312 9.52 -22.87 -27.40
N ASN A 313 9.26 -23.99 -28.06
CA ASN A 313 9.31 -24.12 -29.50
C ASN A 313 7.94 -24.49 -30.10
N GLU A 314 7.32 -23.51 -30.74
CA GLU A 314 6.02 -23.63 -31.41
C GLU A 314 6.00 -24.61 -32.59
N THR A 315 7.16 -24.96 -33.14
CA THR A 315 7.26 -25.85 -34.31
C THR A 315 6.66 -27.23 -34.05
N TYR A 316 6.72 -27.70 -32.81
CA TYR A 316 6.25 -29.04 -32.43
C TYR A 316 4.77 -29.07 -32.01
N ARG A 317 4.08 -27.91 -32.03
CA ARG A 317 2.68 -27.76 -31.64
C ARG A 317 1.72 -28.71 -32.37
N SER A 318 1.95 -28.94 -33.66
CA SER A 318 1.06 -29.77 -34.50
C SER A 318 1.00 -31.23 -34.07
N TYR A 319 1.96 -31.71 -33.29
CA TYR A 319 1.99 -33.08 -32.77
C TYR A 319 1.25 -33.25 -31.45
N LEU A 320 0.76 -32.15 -30.86
CA LEU A 320 0.16 -32.11 -29.53
C LEU A 320 -1.33 -31.74 -29.54
N THR A 321 -1.94 -31.63 -30.72
CA THR A 321 -3.36 -31.27 -30.91
C THR A 321 -4.31 -32.37 -30.45
N SER A 322 -5.58 -32.05 -30.22
CA SER A 322 -6.60 -33.07 -29.89
C SER A 322 -6.69 -34.15 -30.97
N SER A 323 -6.44 -33.82 -32.24
CA SER A 323 -6.39 -34.80 -33.33
C SER A 323 -5.23 -35.78 -33.21
N ALA A 324 -4.05 -35.31 -32.79
CA ALA A 324 -2.89 -36.17 -32.57
C ALA A 324 -3.13 -37.13 -31.39
N ILE A 325 -3.68 -36.62 -30.29
CA ILE A 325 -4.08 -37.44 -29.14
C ILE A 325 -5.14 -38.47 -29.53
N HIS A 326 -6.15 -38.07 -30.31
CA HIS A 326 -7.17 -38.99 -30.79
C HIS A 326 -6.57 -40.13 -31.61
N ASN A 327 -5.66 -39.83 -32.55
CA ASN A 327 -5.00 -40.85 -33.37
C ASN A 327 -4.15 -41.82 -32.54
N LEU A 328 -3.50 -41.32 -31.49
CA LEU A 328 -2.77 -42.16 -30.52
C LEU A 328 -3.72 -43.11 -29.79
N MET A 329 -4.88 -42.63 -29.32
CA MET A 329 -5.85 -43.46 -28.60
C MET A 329 -6.55 -44.51 -29.48
N GLN A 330 -6.51 -44.36 -30.80
CA GLN A 330 -7.05 -45.33 -31.75
C GLN A 330 -6.10 -46.49 -32.07
N GLN A 331 -4.91 -46.55 -31.47
CA GLN A 331 -3.95 -47.61 -31.80
C GLN A 331 -4.44 -48.99 -31.30
N PRO A 332 -4.39 -50.04 -32.15
CA PRO A 332 -5.12 -51.29 -31.90
C PRO A 332 -4.48 -52.21 -30.86
N ASN A 333 -3.18 -52.03 -30.56
CA ASN A 333 -2.43 -52.87 -29.65
C ASN A 333 -1.31 -52.07 -28.98
N TYR A 334 -0.81 -52.61 -27.87
CA TYR A 334 0.23 -51.97 -27.06
C TYR A 334 1.48 -51.58 -27.86
N SER A 335 1.95 -52.43 -28.78
CA SER A 335 3.15 -52.14 -29.57
C SER A 335 2.96 -50.95 -30.51
N SER A 336 1.78 -50.86 -31.15
CA SER A 336 1.43 -49.77 -32.06
C SER A 336 1.19 -48.48 -31.27
N PHE A 337 0.49 -48.58 -30.14
CA PHE A 337 0.28 -47.48 -29.21
C PHE A 337 1.60 -46.90 -28.72
N ARG A 338 2.51 -47.77 -28.23
CA ARG A 338 3.84 -47.38 -27.76
C ARG A 338 4.64 -46.68 -28.84
N SER A 339 4.66 -47.22 -30.05
CA SER A 339 5.43 -46.63 -31.17
C SER A 339 4.84 -45.28 -31.58
N GLU A 340 3.51 -45.17 -31.65
CA GLU A 340 2.80 -43.93 -31.98
C GLU A 340 2.84 -42.90 -30.85
N LEU A 341 3.11 -43.32 -29.61
CA LEU A 341 3.33 -42.44 -28.47
C LEU A 341 4.75 -41.90 -28.46
N GLU A 342 5.74 -42.81 -28.44
CA GLU A 342 7.17 -42.53 -28.23
C GLU A 342 7.76 -41.65 -29.34
N GLY A 343 7.39 -41.92 -30.60
CA GLY A 343 7.93 -41.21 -31.75
C GLY A 343 9.26 -41.79 -32.25
N ILE A 344 10.19 -40.92 -32.64
CA ILE A 344 11.48 -41.33 -33.21
C ILE A 344 12.34 -41.97 -32.11
N PRO A 345 12.95 -43.17 -32.34
CA PRO A 345 13.20 -43.82 -33.63
C PRO A 345 12.18 -44.89 -34.05
N SER A 346 11.13 -45.12 -33.26
CA SER A 346 10.11 -46.14 -33.56
C SER A 346 9.24 -45.76 -34.77
N THR A 347 9.15 -44.46 -35.08
CA THR A 347 8.44 -43.88 -36.24
C THR A 347 9.38 -43.02 -37.09
N THR A 348 8.93 -42.65 -38.29
CA THR A 348 9.67 -41.74 -39.20
C THR A 348 9.53 -40.26 -38.81
N ASP A 349 8.45 -39.91 -38.13
CA ASP A 349 8.13 -38.55 -37.70
C ASP A 349 7.95 -38.50 -36.18
N ARG A 350 8.04 -37.29 -35.62
CA ARG A 350 7.72 -37.00 -34.23
C ARG A 350 6.28 -37.35 -33.89
N ARG A 351 6.05 -37.62 -32.61
CA ARG A 351 4.79 -38.02 -31.99
C ARG A 351 4.59 -37.30 -30.67
N VAL A 352 3.53 -37.64 -29.96
CA VAL A 352 3.06 -36.88 -28.80
C VAL A 352 4.14 -36.80 -27.70
N HIS A 353 4.83 -37.90 -27.38
CA HIS A 353 5.82 -37.91 -26.30
C HIS A 353 7.07 -37.10 -26.64
N ASP A 354 7.74 -37.40 -27.76
CA ASP A 354 8.97 -36.69 -28.12
C ASP A 354 8.69 -35.21 -28.48
N ALA A 355 7.55 -34.90 -29.11
CA ALA A 355 7.13 -33.50 -29.31
C ALA A 355 6.85 -32.78 -27.98
N GLY A 356 6.24 -33.44 -27.00
CA GLY A 356 5.98 -32.85 -25.68
C GLY A 356 7.26 -32.38 -24.97
N HIS A 357 8.32 -33.18 -25.08
CA HIS A 357 9.67 -32.82 -24.63
C HIS A 357 10.27 -31.65 -25.44
N LEU A 358 10.24 -31.77 -26.77
CA LEU A 358 10.86 -30.81 -27.67
C LEU A 358 10.15 -29.45 -27.73
N VAL A 359 8.84 -29.38 -27.40
CA VAL A 359 8.11 -28.11 -27.23
C VAL A 359 8.69 -27.29 -26.10
N VAL A 360 9.14 -27.90 -25.00
CA VAL A 360 9.72 -27.15 -23.87
C VAL A 360 11.17 -26.73 -24.18
N GLY A 361 11.89 -27.58 -24.91
CA GLY A 361 13.27 -27.32 -25.29
C GLY A 361 14.22 -27.28 -24.08
N GLY A 362 15.46 -26.83 -24.30
CA GLY A 362 16.52 -26.82 -23.29
C GLY A 362 16.75 -28.21 -22.69
N ASP A 363 16.77 -28.30 -21.37
CA ASP A 363 17.03 -29.55 -20.64
C ASP A 363 15.98 -30.62 -20.94
N MET A 364 14.72 -30.21 -21.15
CA MET A 364 13.62 -31.10 -21.54
C MET A 364 13.74 -31.63 -22.96
N GLY A 365 14.51 -30.99 -23.83
CA GLY A 365 14.69 -31.41 -25.21
C GLY A 365 15.65 -32.59 -25.39
N ASN A 366 16.36 -32.98 -24.32
CA ASN A 366 17.34 -34.06 -24.37
C ASN A 366 16.89 -35.26 -23.51
N PRO A 367 16.84 -36.49 -24.05
CA PRO A 367 16.28 -37.65 -23.34
C PRO A 367 17.02 -38.05 -22.06
N TYR A 368 18.27 -37.61 -21.85
CA TYR A 368 19.04 -37.94 -20.63
C TYR A 368 18.89 -36.89 -19.53
N SER A 369 18.77 -35.60 -19.88
CA SER A 369 18.56 -34.50 -18.93
C SER A 369 17.10 -34.04 -18.84
N SER A 370 16.20 -34.59 -19.67
CA SER A 370 14.75 -34.34 -19.54
C SER A 370 14.18 -34.74 -18.18
N PRO A 371 14.71 -35.75 -17.46
CA PRO A 371 14.26 -36.07 -16.10
C PRO A 371 14.81 -35.12 -15.03
N THR A 372 15.78 -34.24 -15.32
CA THR A 372 16.43 -33.38 -14.31
C THR A 372 15.74 -32.01 -14.20
N GLY A 373 15.08 -31.54 -15.25
CA GLY A 373 14.34 -30.26 -15.23
C GLY A 373 13.04 -30.33 -14.42
N THR A 374 12.82 -29.42 -13.46
CA THR A 374 11.68 -29.40 -12.51
C THR A 374 10.26 -29.35 -13.10
N SER A 375 10.14 -29.28 -14.43
CA SER A 375 8.90 -29.50 -15.18
C SER A 375 8.44 -30.97 -15.19
N ILE A 376 9.19 -31.90 -14.57
CA ILE A 376 8.98 -33.36 -14.65
C ILE A 376 7.54 -33.84 -14.48
N PRO A 377 6.66 -33.29 -13.61
CA PRO A 377 5.33 -33.86 -13.51
C PRO A 377 4.55 -33.67 -14.82
N LEU A 378 4.83 -32.65 -15.62
CA LEU A 378 3.89 -32.19 -16.62
C LEU A 378 3.91 -32.92 -17.97
N PRO A 379 5.06 -33.12 -18.65
CA PRO A 379 5.08 -33.86 -19.89
C PRO A 379 4.93 -35.37 -19.66
N PHE A 380 5.39 -35.89 -18.51
CA PHE A 380 5.25 -37.30 -18.19
C PHE A 380 3.87 -37.64 -17.62
N ALA A 381 3.23 -36.76 -16.83
CA ALA A 381 1.89 -37.05 -16.33
C ALA A 381 0.84 -37.07 -17.44
N HIS A 382 0.98 -36.34 -18.56
CA HIS A 382 0.00 -36.47 -19.65
C HIS A 382 0.10 -37.81 -20.40
N VAL A 383 1.32 -38.30 -20.65
CA VAL A 383 1.51 -39.66 -21.19
C VAL A 383 0.88 -40.73 -20.28
N LEU A 384 0.81 -40.45 -18.98
CA LEU A 384 0.28 -41.34 -17.95
C LEU A 384 -1.19 -41.12 -17.59
N THR A 385 -1.77 -39.93 -17.77
CA THR A 385 -3.22 -39.69 -17.59
C THR A 385 -4.04 -40.16 -18.78
N LEU A 386 -3.47 -40.25 -19.99
CA LEU A 386 -4.07 -41.06 -21.09
C LEU A 386 -4.19 -42.56 -20.73
N LEU A 387 -3.56 -42.97 -19.62
CA LEU A 387 -3.58 -44.32 -19.05
C LEU A 387 -4.21 -44.32 -17.64
N THR A 388 -5.14 -43.39 -17.37
CA THR A 388 -6.03 -43.52 -16.20
C THR A 388 -6.91 -44.76 -16.33
N PRO A 389 -7.34 -45.37 -15.21
CA PRO A 389 -8.10 -46.64 -15.22
C PRO A 389 -9.33 -46.61 -16.12
N ASP A 390 -10.04 -45.47 -16.16
CA ASP A 390 -11.30 -45.31 -16.90
C ASP A 390 -11.12 -45.30 -18.42
N GLU A 391 -9.96 -44.89 -18.95
CA GLU A 391 -9.67 -44.90 -20.39
C GLU A 391 -8.96 -46.20 -20.83
N LEU A 392 -8.22 -46.86 -19.94
CA LEU A 392 -7.63 -48.19 -20.17
C LEU A 392 -8.67 -49.31 -20.30
N ASP A 393 -9.79 -49.20 -19.60
CA ASP A 393 -10.91 -50.16 -19.67
C ASP A 393 -11.60 -50.17 -21.05
N SER A 394 -11.36 -49.15 -21.87
CA SER A 394 -11.91 -49.04 -23.23
C SER A 394 -11.03 -49.67 -24.33
N ILE A 395 -9.81 -50.13 -23.98
CA ILE A 395 -8.88 -50.80 -24.90
C ILE A 395 -8.94 -52.32 -24.64
N PRO A 396 -9.57 -53.13 -25.51
CA PRO A 396 -9.89 -54.54 -25.23
C PRO A 396 -8.68 -55.43 -24.93
N THR A 397 -7.48 -55.02 -25.32
CA THR A 397 -6.24 -55.80 -25.28
C THR A 397 -5.34 -55.53 -24.07
N LEU A 398 -5.63 -54.51 -23.23
CA LEU A 398 -4.82 -54.18 -22.05
C LEU A 398 -5.37 -54.73 -20.71
N SER A 399 -6.56 -55.34 -20.72
CA SER A 399 -7.20 -55.98 -19.55
C SER A 399 -6.38 -57.11 -18.92
N VAL A 400 -5.42 -57.69 -19.66
CA VAL A 400 -4.59 -58.81 -19.20
C VAL A 400 -3.58 -58.40 -18.11
N PHE A 401 -3.13 -57.13 -18.10
CA PHE A 401 -2.11 -56.67 -17.14
C PHE A 401 -2.66 -56.21 -15.78
N GLN A 402 -3.98 -56.09 -15.61
CA GLN A 402 -4.59 -55.77 -14.31
C GLN A 402 -4.47 -56.91 -13.27
N SER A 403 -4.12 -58.13 -13.67
CA SER A 403 -4.13 -59.30 -12.77
C SER A 403 -2.82 -59.58 -12.01
N GLN A 404 -1.70 -58.91 -12.33
CA GLN A 404 -0.38 -59.23 -11.73
C GLN A 404 0.28 -58.12 -10.91
N SER A 405 -0.39 -57.00 -10.67
CA SER A 405 0.20 -55.90 -9.88
C SER A 405 -0.84 -55.14 -9.04
N ARG A 406 -1.62 -55.88 -8.24
CA ARG A 406 -2.16 -55.33 -6.99
C ARG A 406 -1.15 -55.64 -5.88
N PRO A 407 -0.51 -54.64 -5.25
CA PRO A 407 0.21 -54.88 -4.02
C PRO A 407 -0.77 -55.20 -2.89
N LEU A 408 -0.35 -56.11 -2.01
CA LEU A 408 -0.88 -56.31 -0.66
C LEU A 408 -0.67 -55.05 0.19
#